data_AF-A0A2T7BIH8-F1
#
_entry.id   AF-A0A2T7BIH8-F1
#
_cell.length_a   1.000
_cell.length_b   1.000
_cell.length_c   1.000
_cell.angle_alpha   90.00
_cell.angle_beta   90.00
_cell.angle_gamma   90.00
#
_symmetry.space_group_name_H-M   'P 1'
#
loop_
_entity.id
_entity.type
_entity.pdbx_description
1 polymer ?
#
loop_
_entity_poly.entity_id
_entity_poly.type
_entity_poly.pdbx_seq_one_letter_code
_entity_poly.pdbx_strand_id
1 'polypeptide(L)'
;MKMEITRKQNTEIGMIAAGICLVLAVTRHQWGFAGWALVLLLVSLVLPVLFFPITWCWWQVARLLAVVNMRILLTLLFFILVVPVGLWRRWRGRDSLRLRAFRQGSGSALEVREHVYTKEDLVHTF
;
A
#
# COMPACT_ATOMS: atom_id res chain seq x y z
N MET A 1 1.45 4.98 18.01
CA MET A 1 0.00 5.07 17.72
C MET A 1 -0.71 4.00 18.55
N LYS A 2 -1.29 4.38 19.70
CA LYS A 2 -2.02 3.47 20.59
C LYS A 2 -3.30 3.02 19.89
N MET A 3 -3.54 1.71 19.85
CA MET A 3 -4.76 1.13 19.29
C MET A 3 -5.88 1.31 20.29
N GLU A 4 -6.70 2.34 20.12
CA GLU A 4 -8.02 2.37 20.75
C GLU A 4 -8.94 1.46 19.93
N ILE A 5 -8.87 0.16 20.18
CA ILE A 5 -9.87 -0.79 19.68
C ILE A 5 -11.20 -0.32 20.25
N THR A 6 -11.98 0.32 19.38
CA THR A 6 -13.26 0.92 19.76
C THR A 6 -14.26 -0.21 19.96
N ARG A 7 -15.16 -0.08 20.93
CA ARG A 7 -16.22 -1.06 21.21
C ARG A 7 -16.99 -1.47 19.95
N LYS A 8 -17.16 -0.52 19.01
CA LYS A 8 -17.77 -0.72 17.68
C LYS A 8 -17.04 -1.77 16.83
N GLN A 9 -15.71 -1.74 16.74
CA GLN A 9 -14.93 -2.71 15.94
C GLN A 9 -15.06 -4.14 16.47
N ASN A 10 -15.19 -4.30 17.79
CA ASN A 10 -15.44 -5.61 18.38
C ASN A 10 -16.86 -6.11 18.07
N THR A 11 -17.85 -5.23 18.08
CA THR A 11 -19.22 -5.57 17.68
C THR A 11 -19.32 -5.90 16.19
N GLU A 12 -18.62 -5.18 15.32
CA GLU A 12 -18.58 -5.45 13.88
C GLU A 12 -18.01 -6.85 13.59
N ILE A 13 -16.93 -7.25 14.26
CA ILE A 13 -16.34 -8.58 14.09
C ILE A 13 -17.27 -9.69 14.60
N GLY A 14 -17.96 -9.47 15.72
CA GLY A 14 -18.97 -10.41 16.20
C GLY A 14 -20.20 -10.49 15.27
N MET A 15 -20.62 -9.39 14.66
CA MET A 15 -21.68 -9.36 13.63
C MET A 15 -21.27 -10.13 12.37
N ILE A 16 -20.02 -9.96 11.90
CA ILE A 16 -19.49 -10.69 10.76
C ILE A 16 -19.42 -12.20 11.07
N ALA A 17 -18.94 -12.58 12.25
CA ALA A 17 -18.89 -13.97 12.68
C ALA A 17 -20.30 -14.60 12.76
N ALA A 18 -21.28 -13.89 13.32
CA ALA A 18 -22.68 -14.32 13.35
C ALA A 18 -23.27 -14.46 11.93
N GLY A 19 -22.96 -13.52 11.02
CA GLY A 19 -23.37 -13.58 9.62
C GLY A 19 -22.81 -14.79 8.88
N ILE A 20 -21.53 -15.10 9.06
CA ILE A 20 -20.90 -16.31 8.49
C ILE A 20 -21.60 -17.58 9.00
N CYS A 21 -21.92 -17.62 10.30
CA CYS A 21 -22.62 -18.75 10.90
C CYS A 21 -24.04 -18.91 10.32
N LEU A 22 -24.76 -17.81 10.08
CA LEU A 22 -26.07 -17.80 9.42
C LEU A 22 -25.99 -18.31 7.98
N VAL A 23 -25.03 -17.83 7.19
CA VAL A 23 -24.82 -18.28 5.80
C VAL A 23 -24.50 -19.78 5.76
N LEU A 24 -23.68 -20.27 6.68
CA LEU A 24 -23.39 -21.69 6.82
C LEU A 24 -24.63 -22.51 7.24
N ALA A 25 -25.47 -21.97 8.12
CA ALA A 25 -26.71 -22.62 8.53
C ALA A 25 -27.70 -22.77 7.36
N VAL A 26 -27.82 -21.74 6.51
CA VAL A 26 -28.68 -21.77 5.31
C VAL A 26 -28.14 -22.76 4.27
N THR A 27 -26.83 -22.74 3.99
CA THR A 27 -26.22 -23.62 2.98
C THR A 27 -26.17 -25.10 3.41
N ARG A 28 -26.05 -25.38 4.71
CA ARG A 28 -26.01 -26.76 5.25
C ARG A 28 -27.37 -27.33 5.64
N HIS A 29 -28.45 -26.54 5.54
CA HIS A 29 -29.84 -26.92 5.86
C HIS A 29 -30.02 -27.63 7.22
N GLN A 30 -29.10 -27.39 8.17
CA GLN A 30 -29.14 -27.96 9.51
C GLN A 30 -29.62 -26.90 10.50
N TRP A 31 -30.84 -27.07 10.99
CA TRP A 31 -31.54 -26.17 11.91
C TRP A 31 -30.81 -25.98 13.25
N GLY A 32 -29.90 -26.89 13.62
CA GLY A 32 -29.07 -26.77 14.83
C GLY A 32 -28.04 -25.63 14.76
N PHE A 33 -27.55 -25.27 13.57
CA PHE A 33 -26.58 -24.16 13.42
C PHE A 33 -27.25 -22.78 13.51
N ALA A 34 -28.55 -22.68 13.22
CA ALA A 34 -29.31 -21.45 13.35
C ALA A 34 -29.41 -20.99 14.82
N GLY A 35 -29.55 -21.94 15.76
CA GLY A 35 -29.55 -21.64 17.20
C GLY A 35 -28.21 -21.06 17.67
N TRP A 36 -27.10 -21.64 17.22
CA TRP A 36 -25.75 -21.12 17.53
C TRP A 36 -25.51 -19.73 16.94
N ALA A 37 -25.98 -19.48 15.72
CA ALA A 37 -25.85 -18.15 15.09
C ALA A 37 -26.64 -17.07 15.85
N LEU A 38 -27.84 -17.39 16.34
CA LEU A 38 -28.64 -16.48 17.15
C LEU A 38 -27.96 -16.18 18.50
N VAL A 39 -27.42 -17.19 19.16
CA VAL A 39 -26.67 -17.02 20.42
C VAL A 39 -25.42 -16.18 20.18
N LEU A 40 -24.65 -16.45 19.12
CA LEU A 40 -23.47 -15.66 18.74
C LEU A 40 -23.81 -14.20 18.46
N LEU A 41 -24.94 -13.93 17.81
CA LEU A 41 -25.43 -12.59 17.53
C LEU A 41 -25.81 -11.85 18.81
N LEU A 42 -26.55 -12.51 19.71
CA LEU A 42 -26.91 -11.95 21.01
C LEU A 42 -25.68 -11.71 21.89
N VAL A 43 -24.71 -12.63 21.91
CA VAL A 43 -23.45 -12.48 22.65
C VAL A 43 -22.61 -11.33 22.08
N SER A 44 -22.56 -11.19 20.74
CA SER A 44 -21.89 -10.06 20.08
C SER A 44 -22.52 -8.71 20.44
N LEU A 45 -23.82 -8.68 20.76
CA LEU A 45 -24.54 -7.47 21.14
C LEU A 45 -24.37 -7.13 22.62
N VAL A 46 -24.43 -8.14 23.50
CA VAL A 46 -24.38 -7.97 24.96
C VAL A 46 -22.94 -7.85 25.48
N LEU A 47 -22.03 -8.69 24.98
CA LEU A 47 -20.63 -8.77 25.44
C LEU A 47 -19.65 -8.79 24.25
N PRO A 48 -19.44 -7.64 23.57
CA PRO A 48 -18.46 -7.53 22.49
C PRO A 48 -17.01 -7.72 22.96
N VAL A 49 -16.76 -7.64 24.28
CA VAL A 49 -15.42 -7.79 24.88
C VAL A 49 -14.85 -9.19 24.66
N LEU A 50 -15.68 -10.23 24.55
CA LEU A 50 -15.21 -11.60 24.27
C LEU A 50 -14.51 -11.72 22.92
N PHE A 51 -14.85 -10.87 21.95
CA PHE A 51 -14.25 -10.88 20.61
C PHE A 51 -12.96 -10.06 20.52
N PHE A 52 -12.59 -9.32 21.58
CA PHE A 52 -11.39 -8.50 21.62
C PHE A 52 -10.09 -9.21 21.19
N PRO A 53 -9.74 -10.42 21.68
CA PRO A 53 -8.49 -11.07 21.27
C PRO A 53 -8.47 -11.45 19.79
N ILE A 54 -9.63 -11.84 19.24
CA ILE A 54 -9.80 -12.18 17.81
C ILE A 54 -9.68 -10.90 16.97
N THR A 55 -10.39 -9.84 17.38
CA THR A 55 -10.31 -8.52 16.75
C THR A 55 -8.88 -8.02 16.70
N TRP A 56 -8.19 -8.08 17.83
CA TRP A 56 -6.80 -7.66 17.91
C TRP A 56 -5.92 -8.46 16.95
N CYS A 57 -5.99 -9.79 16.98
CA CYS A 57 -5.21 -10.64 16.07
C CYS A 57 -5.47 -10.31 14.59
N TRP A 58 -6.75 -10.18 14.21
CA TRP A 58 -7.16 -9.85 12.85
C TRP A 58 -6.63 -8.49 12.38
N TRP A 59 -6.73 -7.46 13.21
CA TRP A 59 -6.21 -6.13 12.87
C TRP A 59 -4.70 -6.09 12.73
N GLN A 60 -3.97 -6.93 13.47
CA GLN A 60 -2.52 -7.04 13.33
C GLN A 60 -2.12 -7.64 11.98
N VAL A 61 -2.85 -8.68 11.53
CA VAL A 61 -2.68 -9.25 10.19
C VAL A 61 -3.03 -8.22 9.12
N ALA A 62 -4.17 -7.53 9.24
CA ALA A 62 -4.58 -6.49 8.29
C ALA A 62 -3.54 -5.36 8.18
N ARG A 63 -2.93 -4.96 9.29
CA ARG A 63 -1.87 -3.94 9.31
C ARG A 63 -0.61 -4.42 8.61
N LEU A 64 -0.16 -5.65 8.89
CA LEU A 64 0.98 -6.24 8.19
C LEU A 64 0.73 -6.26 6.68
N LEU A 65 -0.47 -6.69 6.29
CA LEU A 65 -0.88 -6.71 4.90
C LEU A 65 -0.91 -5.31 4.28
N ALA A 66 -1.39 -4.30 5.01
CA ALA A 66 -1.41 -2.92 4.54
C ALA A 66 0.00 -2.35 4.29
N VAL A 67 0.94 -2.62 5.20
CA VAL A 67 2.35 -2.20 5.06
C VAL A 67 3.00 -2.88 3.85
N VAL A 68 2.75 -4.18 3.67
CA VAL A 68 3.26 -4.95 2.54
C VAL A 68 2.64 -4.46 1.23
N ASN A 69 1.32 -4.24 1.20
CA ASN A 69 0.59 -3.79 0.03
C ASN A 69 1.08 -2.42 -0.45
N MET A 70 1.37 -1.48 0.44
CA MET A 70 1.89 -0.16 0.05
C MET A 70 3.22 -0.28 -0.70
N ARG A 71 4.11 -1.19 -0.25
CA ARG A 71 5.38 -1.44 -0.93
C ARG A 71 5.17 -2.09 -2.29
N ILE A 72 4.30 -3.10 -2.36
CA ILE A 72 3.95 -3.81 -3.60
C ILE A 72 3.33 -2.87 -4.62
N LEU A 73 2.37 -2.03 -4.21
CA LEU A 73 1.70 -1.10 -5.10
C LEU A 73 2.70 -0.12 -5.70
N LEU A 74 3.62 0.42 -4.89
CA LEU A 74 4.64 1.35 -5.36
C LEU A 74 5.62 0.69 -6.33
N THR A 75 6.11 -0.52 -6.03
CA THR A 75 6.99 -1.25 -6.96
C THR A 75 6.27 -1.60 -8.25
N LEU A 76 5.02 -2.07 -8.16
CA LEU A 76 4.21 -2.39 -9.34
C LEU A 76 4.00 -1.15 -10.20
N LEU A 77 3.64 -0.02 -9.60
CA LEU A 77 3.47 1.27 -10.28
C LEU A 77 4.75 1.73 -10.96
N PHE A 78 5.90 1.59 -10.28
CA PHE A 78 7.21 1.89 -10.86
C PHE A 78 7.49 1.02 -12.09
N PHE A 79 7.23 -0.29 -12.00
CA PHE A 79 7.44 -1.21 -13.11
C PHE A 79 6.48 -0.99 -14.28
N ILE A 80 5.23 -0.58 -14.02
CA ILE A 80 4.23 -0.37 -15.07
C ILE A 80 4.35 1.01 -15.72
N LEU A 81 4.74 2.04 -14.98
CA LEU A 81 4.80 3.42 -15.49
C LEU A 81 6.23 3.85 -15.80
N VAL A 82 7.12 3.79 -14.80
CA VAL A 82 8.45 4.40 -14.90
C VAL A 82 9.38 3.58 -15.79
N VAL A 83 9.39 2.26 -15.61
CA VAL A 83 10.26 1.36 -16.38
C VAL A 83 9.98 1.41 -17.88
N PRO A 84 8.74 1.28 -18.39
CA PRO A 84 8.50 1.37 -19.83
C PRO A 84 8.76 2.76 -20.38
N VAL A 85 8.48 3.84 -19.63
CA VAL A 85 8.84 5.20 -20.06
C VAL A 85 10.36 5.36 -20.17
N GLY A 86 11.11 4.82 -19.21
CA GLY A 86 12.57 4.81 -19.25
C GLY A 86 13.13 3.98 -20.40
N LEU A 87 12.56 2.79 -20.65
CA LEU A 87 12.95 1.91 -21.74
C LEU A 87 12.62 2.53 -23.10
N TRP A 88 11.45 3.15 -23.23
CA TRP A 88 11.05 3.91 -24.41
C TRP A 88 12.00 5.08 -24.69
N ARG A 89 12.38 5.85 -23.65
CA ARG A 89 13.36 6.93 -23.76
C ARG A 89 14.72 6.42 -24.20
N ARG A 90 15.16 5.27 -23.66
CA ARG A 90 16.42 4.61 -24.02
C ARG A 90 16.41 4.11 -25.46
N TRP A 91 15.32 3.51 -25.91
CA TRP A 91 15.17 3.05 -27.29
C TRP A 91 15.23 4.20 -28.30
N ARG A 92 14.66 5.37 -27.94
CA ARG A 92 14.72 6.58 -28.76
C ARG A 92 16.10 7.26 -28.81
N GLY A 93 17.14 6.65 -28.23
CA GLY A 93 18.52 7.12 -28.33
C GLY A 93 18.84 8.41 -27.56
N ARG A 94 17.90 8.94 -26.77
CA ARG A 94 18.12 10.16 -25.98
C ARG A 94 18.97 9.85 -24.73
N ASP A 95 20.29 9.87 -24.92
CA ASP A 95 21.28 9.81 -23.84
C ASP A 95 21.59 11.22 -23.32
N SER A 96 20.63 11.83 -22.60
CA SER A 96 20.78 13.17 -22.02
C SER A 96 21.90 13.28 -20.99
N LEU A 97 22.34 12.15 -20.42
CA LEU A 97 23.37 12.10 -19.39
C LEU A 97 24.74 11.68 -19.95
N ARG A 98 24.87 11.52 -21.27
CA ARG A 98 26.09 11.03 -21.95
C ARG A 98 26.68 9.80 -21.25
N LEU A 99 25.82 8.91 -20.75
CA LEU A 99 26.20 7.74 -19.93
C LEU A 99 27.17 6.82 -20.66
N ARG A 100 27.08 6.75 -22.00
CA ARG A 100 28.04 5.97 -22.81
C ARG A 100 29.41 6.61 -22.89
N ALA A 101 29.51 7.94 -22.91
CA ALA A 101 30.80 8.64 -22.97
C ALA A 101 31.48 8.74 -21.59
N PHE A 102 30.70 8.60 -20.51
CA PHE A 102 31.21 8.62 -19.15
C PHE A 102 32.18 7.45 -18.93
N ARG A 103 33.46 7.77 -18.67
CA ARG A 103 34.54 6.84 -18.30
C ARG A 103 35.16 6.00 -19.44
N GLN A 104 34.83 6.27 -20.71
CA GLN A 104 35.45 5.59 -21.86
C GLN A 104 36.72 6.29 -22.40
N GLY A 105 37.09 7.46 -21.87
CA GLY A 105 38.30 8.18 -22.26
C GLY A 105 38.71 9.25 -21.25
N SER A 106 39.81 9.96 -21.55
CA SER A 106 40.38 11.03 -20.70
C SER A 106 39.64 12.38 -20.76
N GLY A 107 38.59 12.48 -21.59
CA GLY A 107 37.82 13.72 -21.76
C GLY A 107 36.69 13.90 -20.73
N SER A 108 36.29 15.15 -20.49
CA SER A 108 35.17 15.46 -19.59
C SER A 108 33.82 15.12 -20.22
N ALA A 109 32.93 14.51 -19.45
CA ALA A 109 31.54 14.28 -19.87
C ALA A 109 30.66 15.54 -19.75
N LEU A 110 31.17 16.57 -19.07
CA LEU A 110 30.49 17.85 -18.92
C LEU A 110 30.45 18.58 -20.27
N GLU A 111 29.38 19.32 -20.48
CA GLU A 111 29.28 20.24 -21.61
C GLU A 111 30.13 21.48 -21.31
N VAL A 112 31.16 21.73 -22.14
CA VAL A 112 31.98 22.92 -22.00
C VAL A 112 31.12 24.12 -22.38
N ARG A 113 30.80 24.96 -21.40
CA ARG A 113 30.09 26.21 -21.62
C ARG A 113 31.10 27.33 -21.77
N GLU A 114 31.38 27.72 -23.01
CA GLU A 114 32.16 28.93 -23.31
C GLU A 114 31.26 30.17 -23.27
N HIS A 115 30.61 30.38 -22.12
CA HIS A 115 29.84 31.59 -21.90
C HIS A 115 30.72 32.67 -21.28
N VAL A 116 30.88 33.78 -21.98
CA VAL A 116 31.59 34.96 -21.46
C VAL A 116 30.62 35.74 -20.59
N TYR A 117 30.78 35.63 -19.28
CA TYR A 117 29.94 36.32 -18.31
C TYR A 117 30.04 37.84 -18.47
N THR A 118 28.89 38.49 -18.67
CA THR A 118 28.80 39.96 -18.70
C THR A 118 28.25 40.51 -17.39
N LYS A 119 28.31 41.84 -17.23
CA LYS A 119 27.86 42.50 -15.99
C LYS A 119 26.37 42.30 -15.75
N GLU A 120 25.58 42.11 -16.81
CA GLU A 120 24.15 41.86 -16.72
C GLU A 120 23.83 40.50 -16.06
N ASP A 121 24.67 39.48 -16.26
CA ASP A 121 24.50 38.14 -15.65
C ASP A 121 24.67 38.16 -14.13
N LEU A 122 25.40 39.15 -13.60
CA LEU A 122 25.61 39.31 -12.15
C LEU A 122 24.40 39.95 -11.45
N VAL A 123 23.50 40.59 -12.20
CA VAL A 123 22.31 41.25 -11.64
C VAL A 123 21.16 40.25 -11.48
N HIS A 124 21.13 39.19 -12.30
CA HIS A 124 20.11 38.13 -12.26
C HIS A 124 20.74 36.75 -12.09
N THR A 125 21.11 36.43 -10.85
CA THR A 125 21.84 35.20 -10.50
C THR A 125 20.95 33.95 -10.33
N PHE A 126 19.62 34.07 -10.40
CA PHE A 126 18.67 32.99 -10.11
C PHE A 126 17.49 32.93 -11.07
#